data_AF-A0A6V8HJ99-F1
#
_entry.id   AF-A0A6V8HJ99-F1
#
_cell.length_a   1.000
_cell.length_b   1.000
_cell.length_c   1.000
_cell.angle_alpha   90.00
_cell.angle_beta   90.00
_cell.angle_gamma   90.00
#
_symmetry.space_group_name_H-M   'P 1'
#
loop_
_entity.id
_entity.type
_entity.pdbx_description
1 polymer ?
#
loop_
_entity_poly.entity_id
_entity_poly.type
_entity_poly.pdbx_seq_one_letter_code
_entity_poly.pdbx_strand_id
1 'polypeptide(L)'
;MNTGTKEFLQLHGFSDYDDDGFVVLPFHWKGGRCALPLRRVFDHLRAKYGLKERVFSPQELQEALFNEIDAAVQAGGFLDILFHPFLHTSNAHWSMIEEVAKRVKNSPEIWCAPLDEVAQWAAKKSEQFR
;
A
#
# COMPACT_ATOMS: atom_id res chain seq x y z
N MET A 1 13.28 7.41 3.34
CA MET A 1 14.24 6.64 4.16
C MET A 1 15.50 7.48 4.26
N ASN A 2 16.05 7.72 5.46
CA ASN A 2 17.31 8.44 5.56
C ASN A 2 18.46 7.52 5.13
N THR A 3 19.63 8.09 4.85
CA THR A 3 20.77 7.33 4.31
C THR A 3 21.22 6.20 5.25
N GLY A 4 21.03 6.32 6.57
CA GLY A 4 21.50 5.35 7.57
C GLY A 4 20.47 4.29 8.01
N THR A 5 19.24 4.34 7.50
CA THR A 5 18.16 3.44 8.00
C THR A 5 18.43 2.00 7.57
N LYS A 6 18.97 1.79 6.37
CA LYS A 6 19.22 0.44 5.84
C LYS A 6 20.33 -0.26 6.62
N GLU A 7 21.45 0.42 6.85
CA GLU A 7 22.57 -0.12 7.62
C GLU A 7 22.16 -0.42 9.06
N PHE A 8 21.34 0.45 9.67
CA PHE A 8 20.80 0.21 11.02
C PHE A 8 19.94 -1.05 11.08
N LEU A 9 19.09 -1.28 10.08
CA LEU A 9 18.24 -2.47 10.00
C LEU A 9 19.08 -3.76 9.85
N GLN A 10 20.13 -3.74 9.03
CA GLN A 10 21.06 -4.88 8.90
C GLN A 10 21.72 -5.23 10.23
N LEU A 11 22.19 -4.21 10.98
CA LEU A 11 22.81 -4.41 12.30
C LEU A 11 21.88 -5.09 13.31
N HIS A 12 20.57 -4.99 13.13
CA HIS A 12 19.56 -5.58 14.02
C HIS A 12 18.95 -6.88 13.47
N GLY A 13 19.57 -7.47 12.45
CA GLY A 13 19.17 -8.77 11.90
C GLY A 13 17.94 -8.72 10.98
N PHE A 14 17.53 -7.53 10.53
CA PHE A 14 16.57 -7.42 9.43
C PHE A 14 17.32 -7.64 8.12
N SER A 15 17.04 -8.75 7.45
CA SER A 15 17.62 -9.15 6.17
C SER A 15 16.52 -9.80 5.34
N ASP A 16 16.14 -9.19 4.22
CA ASP A 16 15.29 -9.82 3.20
C ASP A 16 16.01 -9.66 1.87
N TYR A 17 16.10 -10.65 1.00
CA TYR A 17 17.18 -10.75 0.01
C TYR A 17 17.10 -9.84 -1.25
N ASP A 18 18.19 -9.12 -1.55
CA ASP A 18 18.53 -8.50 -2.86
C ASP A 18 20.08 -8.36 -2.97
N ASP A 19 20.68 -7.70 -3.99
CA ASP A 19 22.17 -7.58 -4.11
C ASP A 19 22.83 -6.90 -2.89
N ASP A 20 22.08 -6.02 -2.20
CA ASP A 20 22.44 -5.39 -0.93
C ASP A 20 21.84 -6.09 0.32
N GLY A 21 21.14 -7.22 0.13
CA GLY A 21 20.44 -7.96 1.17
C GLY A 21 19.11 -7.33 1.65
N PHE A 22 18.38 -6.59 0.77
CA PHE A 22 17.05 -6.01 1.07
C PHE A 22 15.98 -6.18 -0.03
N VAL A 23 14.91 -6.95 0.19
CA VAL A 23 13.69 -6.90 -0.63
C VAL A 23 12.96 -5.59 -0.35
N VAL A 24 12.80 -4.78 -1.39
CA VAL A 24 12.05 -3.53 -1.30
C VAL A 24 10.66 -3.71 -1.90
N LEU A 25 9.64 -3.77 -1.04
CA LEU A 25 8.25 -3.68 -1.47
C LEU A 25 7.85 -2.19 -1.62
N PRO A 26 7.49 -1.72 -2.81
CA PRO A 26 7.33 -0.28 -3.07
C PRO A 26 6.00 0.28 -2.55
N PHE A 27 6.03 0.95 -1.40
CA PHE A 27 4.90 1.75 -0.93
C PHE A 27 4.79 3.07 -1.71
N HIS A 28 3.58 3.44 -2.12
CA HIS A 28 3.35 4.80 -2.62
C HIS A 28 2.32 5.57 -1.82
N TRP A 29 2.63 6.84 -1.62
CA TRP A 29 1.84 7.80 -0.85
C TRP A 29 0.63 8.33 -1.62
N LYS A 30 0.68 8.33 -2.95
CA LYS A 30 -0.40 8.85 -3.79
C LYS A 30 -1.55 7.85 -3.84
N GLY A 31 -2.77 8.37 -3.88
CA GLY A 31 -3.97 7.56 -4.08
C GLY A 31 -4.78 7.32 -2.80
N GLY A 32 -5.72 6.37 -2.86
CA GLY A 32 -6.64 5.99 -1.79
C GLY A 32 -6.02 5.13 -0.70
N ARG A 33 -4.79 4.66 -0.88
CA ARG A 33 -4.15 3.64 -0.03
C ARG A 33 -3.39 4.14 1.20
N CYS A 34 -3.45 5.44 1.53
CA CYS A 34 -2.71 6.05 2.64
C CYS A 34 -3.56 7.06 3.43
N ALA A 35 -3.04 7.61 4.53
CA ALA A 35 -3.68 8.66 5.33
C ALA A 35 -3.85 10.02 4.61
N LEU A 36 -3.14 10.21 3.50
CA LEU A 36 -3.10 11.48 2.76
C LEU A 36 -4.46 12.01 2.30
N PRO A 37 -5.46 11.21 1.90
CA PRO A 37 -6.81 11.68 1.53
C PRO A 37 -7.73 11.95 2.73
N LEU A 38 -7.36 11.53 3.94
CA LEU A 38 -8.30 11.36 5.06
C LEU A 38 -8.18 12.43 6.17
N ARG A 39 -7.14 13.27 6.16
CA ARG A 39 -6.97 14.32 7.18
C ARG A 39 -6.70 15.69 6.60
N ARG A 40 -7.33 16.73 7.16
CA ARG A 40 -7.08 18.14 6.81
C ARG A 40 -5.64 18.60 7.10
N VAL A 41 -4.97 18.00 8.10
CA VAL A 41 -3.55 18.31 8.38
C VAL A 41 -2.64 18.07 7.17
N PHE A 42 -3.08 17.28 6.19
CA PHE A 42 -2.36 17.01 4.96
C PHE A 42 -2.83 17.84 3.75
N ASP A 43 -3.64 18.90 3.93
CA ASP A 43 -4.13 19.76 2.84
C ASP A 43 -2.97 20.25 1.94
N HIS A 44 -1.90 20.76 2.54
CA HIS A 44 -0.73 21.24 1.81
C HIS A 44 0.00 20.14 1.04
N LEU A 45 0.09 18.93 1.61
CA LEU A 45 0.69 17.78 0.92
C LEU A 45 -0.18 17.31 -0.24
N ARG A 46 -1.51 17.31 -0.09
CA ARG A 46 -2.44 17.00 -1.17
C ARG A 46 -2.28 17.98 -2.33
N ALA A 47 -2.25 19.28 -2.05
CA ALA A 47 -2.02 20.31 -3.06
C ALA A 47 -0.68 20.09 -3.79
N LYS A 48 0.39 19.80 -3.06
CA LYS A 48 1.72 19.49 -3.63
C LYS A 48 1.71 18.26 -4.55
N TYR A 49 0.87 17.27 -4.26
CA TYR A 49 0.73 16.06 -5.07
C TYR A 49 -0.34 16.15 -6.17
N GLY A 50 -0.96 17.33 -6.37
CA GLY A 50 -2.01 17.53 -7.37
C GLY A 50 -3.34 16.86 -7.02
N LEU A 51 -3.57 16.55 -5.74
CA LEU A 51 -4.82 15.98 -5.24
C LEU A 51 -5.78 17.11 -4.82
N LYS A 52 -7.09 16.78 -4.74
CA LYS A 52 -8.10 17.71 -4.21
C LYS A 52 -7.70 18.16 -2.80
N GLU A 53 -7.81 19.45 -2.49
CA GLU A 53 -7.47 19.98 -1.17
C GLU A 53 -8.38 19.41 -0.08
N ARG A 54 -9.68 19.24 -0.39
CA ARG A 54 -10.64 18.63 0.55
C ARG A 54 -10.36 17.14 0.76
N VAL A 55 -10.66 16.67 1.97
CA VAL A 55 -10.65 15.24 2.30
C VAL A 55 -11.62 14.45 1.42
N PHE A 56 -11.25 13.21 1.13
CA PHE A 56 -12.06 12.30 0.36
C PHE A 56 -13.26 11.85 1.20
N SER A 57 -14.42 11.72 0.57
CA SER A 57 -15.52 10.98 1.16
C SER A 57 -15.21 9.47 1.19
N PRO A 58 -15.91 8.66 1.99
CA PRO A 58 -15.77 7.20 1.96
C PRO A 58 -15.96 6.62 0.55
N GLN A 59 -16.90 7.16 -0.23
CA GLN A 59 -17.16 6.74 -1.60
C GLN A 59 -16.00 7.10 -2.54
N GLU A 60 -15.48 8.33 -2.46
CA GLU A 60 -14.31 8.74 -3.28
C GLU A 60 -13.07 7.90 -2.94
N LEU A 61 -12.91 7.51 -1.67
CA LEU A 61 -11.85 6.63 -1.24
C LEU A 61 -12.02 5.21 -1.79
N GLN A 62 -13.24 4.68 -1.76
CA GLN A 62 -13.57 3.38 -2.34
C GLN A 62 -13.25 3.32 -3.83
N GLU A 63 -13.72 4.31 -4.59
CA GLU A 63 -13.49 4.42 -6.04
C GLU A 63 -12.00 4.51 -6.35
N ALA A 64 -11.24 5.30 -5.58
CA ALA A 64 -9.79 5.39 -5.73
C ALA A 64 -9.09 4.04 -5.49
N LEU A 65 -9.46 3.33 -4.42
CA LEU A 65 -8.90 2.01 -4.11
C LEU A 65 -9.25 0.97 -5.18
N PHE A 66 -10.47 0.98 -5.71
CA PHE A 66 -10.86 0.07 -6.79
C PHE A 66 -10.05 0.32 -8.06
N ASN A 67 -9.87 1.58 -8.45
CA ASN A 67 -9.05 1.93 -9.60
C ASN A 67 -7.58 1.50 -9.43
N GLU A 68 -7.02 1.62 -8.22
CA GLU A 68 -5.66 1.15 -7.93
C GLU A 68 -5.55 -0.38 -7.98
N ILE A 69 -6.54 -1.09 -7.46
CA ILE A 69 -6.61 -2.55 -7.54
C ILE A 69 -6.69 -2.99 -9.01
N ASP A 70 -7.56 -2.37 -9.81
CA ASP A 70 -7.72 -2.69 -11.23
C ASP A 70 -6.42 -2.44 -12.01
N ALA A 71 -5.75 -1.31 -11.75
CA ALA A 71 -4.47 -1.00 -12.38
C ALA A 71 -3.37 -2.01 -11.99
N ALA A 72 -3.33 -2.43 -10.73
CA ALA A 72 -2.37 -3.43 -10.27
C ALA A 72 -2.62 -4.80 -10.90
N VAL A 73 -3.88 -5.23 -11.00
CA VAL A 73 -4.27 -6.47 -11.67
C VAL A 73 -3.87 -6.44 -13.15
N GLN A 74 -4.21 -5.36 -13.87
CA GLN A 74 -3.85 -5.20 -15.28
C GLN A 74 -2.34 -5.22 -15.53
N ALA A 75 -1.56 -4.67 -14.61
CA ALA A 75 -0.10 -4.65 -14.69
C ALA A 75 0.57 -5.95 -14.21
N GLY A 76 -0.17 -6.86 -13.57
CA GLY A 76 0.41 -7.99 -12.82
C GLY A 76 1.33 -7.53 -11.69
N GLY A 77 1.02 -6.38 -11.08
CA GLY A 77 1.88 -5.66 -10.14
C GLY A 77 1.59 -5.95 -8.67
N PHE A 78 2.43 -5.37 -7.81
CA PHE A 78 2.25 -5.36 -6.37
C PHE A 78 1.46 -4.12 -5.91
N LEU A 79 0.52 -4.31 -4.98
CA LEU A 79 -0.22 -3.24 -4.33
C LEU A 79 -0.33 -3.52 -2.83
N ASP A 80 0.07 -2.56 -2.02
CA ASP A 80 -0.22 -2.52 -0.59
C ASP A 80 -1.27 -1.46 -0.26
N ILE A 81 -2.15 -1.77 0.71
CA ILE A 81 -3.18 -0.84 1.18
C ILE A 81 -3.00 -0.62 2.67
N LEU A 82 -2.74 0.64 3.06
CA LEU A 82 -2.47 1.01 4.44
C LEU A 82 -3.68 1.70 5.09
N PHE A 83 -4.43 0.95 5.88
CA PHE A 83 -5.50 1.50 6.73
C PHE A 83 -4.95 1.93 8.08
N HIS A 84 -5.35 3.11 8.54
CA HIS A 84 -5.02 3.59 9.88
C HIS A 84 -6.29 3.52 10.75
N PRO A 85 -6.33 2.71 11.82
CA PRO A 85 -7.55 2.50 12.61
C PRO A 85 -8.25 3.80 13.05
N PHE A 86 -7.46 4.80 13.47
CA PHE A 86 -7.97 6.09 13.93
C PHE A 86 -8.51 7.01 12.82
N LEU A 87 -8.33 6.66 11.55
CA LEU A 87 -8.92 7.37 10.39
C LEU A 87 -10.27 6.78 9.97
N HIS A 88 -10.55 5.55 10.38
CA HIS A 88 -11.72 4.78 9.96
C HIS A 88 -12.67 4.54 11.13
N THR A 89 -13.16 5.62 11.72
CA THR A 89 -14.01 5.56 12.94
C THR A 89 -15.51 5.58 12.65
N SER A 90 -15.93 5.88 11.41
CA SER A 90 -17.34 5.93 11.03
C SER A 90 -17.80 4.61 10.40
N ASN A 91 -19.09 4.28 10.55
CA ASN A 91 -19.67 3.11 9.90
C ASN A 91 -19.49 3.15 8.38
N ALA A 92 -19.54 4.34 7.76
CA ALA A 92 -19.32 4.49 6.33
C ALA A 92 -17.89 4.10 5.90
N HIS A 93 -16.87 4.38 6.73
CA HIS A 93 -15.51 3.91 6.45
C HIS A 93 -15.39 2.40 6.63
N TRP A 94 -16.04 1.82 7.64
CA TRP A 94 -16.06 0.36 7.83
C TRP A 94 -16.75 -0.35 6.67
N SER A 95 -17.91 0.13 6.23
CA SER A 95 -18.59 -0.41 5.05
C SER A 95 -17.72 -0.33 3.79
N MET A 96 -17.01 0.78 3.58
CA MET A 96 -16.07 0.90 2.47
C MET A 96 -14.93 -0.14 2.57
N ILE A 97 -14.32 -0.32 3.74
CA ILE A 97 -13.26 -1.32 3.95
C ILE A 97 -13.78 -2.74 3.68
N GLU A 98 -15.00 -3.05 4.13
CA GLU A 98 -15.65 -4.34 3.86
C GLU A 98 -15.85 -4.56 2.35
N GLU A 99 -16.29 -3.55 1.61
CA GLU A 99 -16.44 -3.65 0.15
C GLU A 99 -15.09 -3.86 -0.56
N VAL A 100 -14.03 -3.18 -0.12
CA VAL A 100 -12.66 -3.41 -0.61
C VAL A 100 -12.19 -4.84 -0.31
N ALA A 101 -12.40 -5.33 0.91
CA ALA A 101 -12.05 -6.69 1.29
C ALA A 101 -12.84 -7.74 0.48
N LYS A 102 -14.15 -7.52 0.26
CA LYS A 102 -14.98 -8.39 -0.59
C LYS A 102 -14.48 -8.39 -2.04
N ARG A 103 -14.15 -7.23 -2.60
CA ARG A 103 -13.58 -7.12 -3.96
C ARG A 103 -12.32 -7.95 -4.08
N VAL A 104 -11.36 -7.79 -3.16
CA VAL A 104 -10.10 -8.55 -3.16
C VAL A 104 -10.37 -10.06 -3.03
N LYS A 105 -11.18 -10.46 -2.05
CA LYS A 105 -11.51 -11.87 -1.79
C LYS A 105 -12.15 -12.58 -2.99
N ASN A 106 -13.01 -11.89 -3.73
CA ASN A 106 -13.76 -12.47 -4.85
C ASN A 106 -12.99 -12.43 -6.18
N SER A 107 -11.73 -11.98 -6.18
CA SER A 107 -10.93 -11.82 -7.39
C SER A 107 -9.92 -12.95 -7.53
N PRO A 108 -10.12 -13.90 -8.46
CA PRO A 108 -9.25 -15.06 -8.58
C PRO A 108 -7.83 -14.71 -9.05
N GLU A 109 -7.66 -13.52 -9.63
CA GLU A 109 -6.38 -13.01 -10.13
C GLU A 109 -5.50 -12.39 -9.02
N ILE A 110 -6.05 -12.18 -7.82
CA ILE A 110 -5.37 -11.48 -6.74
C ILE A 110 -4.88 -12.45 -5.68
N TRP A 111 -3.57 -12.45 -5.43
CA TRP A 111 -2.99 -13.08 -4.25
C TRP A 111 -2.94 -12.06 -3.11
N CYS A 112 -3.84 -12.20 -2.14
CA CYS A 112 -3.84 -11.40 -0.92
C CYS A 112 -3.05 -12.11 0.18
N ALA A 113 -1.92 -11.54 0.59
CA ALA A 113 -1.03 -12.13 1.58
C ALA A 113 -0.41 -11.09 2.52
N PRO A 114 0.06 -11.51 3.70
CA PRO A 114 0.95 -10.71 4.56
C PRO A 114 2.21 -10.25 3.82
N LEU A 115 2.74 -9.08 4.18
CA LEU A 115 3.91 -8.49 3.49
C LEU A 115 5.17 -9.34 3.61
N ASP A 116 5.36 -10.07 4.71
CA ASP A 116 6.48 -10.98 4.92
C ASP A 116 6.41 -12.19 3.97
N GLU A 117 5.22 -12.74 3.72
CA GLU A 117 5.05 -13.79 2.69
C GLU A 117 5.37 -13.28 1.28
N VAL A 118 4.92 -12.06 0.95
CA VAL A 118 5.22 -11.43 -0.34
C VAL A 118 6.71 -11.16 -0.48
N ALA A 119 7.38 -10.67 0.58
CA ALA A 119 8.81 -10.43 0.58
C ALA A 119 9.61 -11.72 0.38
N GLN A 120 9.25 -12.79 1.09
CA GLN A 120 9.87 -14.11 0.92
C GLN A 120 9.67 -14.67 -0.50
N TRP A 121 8.48 -14.47 -1.09
CA TRP A 121 8.21 -14.88 -2.47
C TRP A 121 9.07 -14.09 -3.46
N ALA A 122 9.18 -12.77 -3.28
CA ALA A 122 9.97 -11.90 -4.14
C ALA A 122 11.47 -12.24 -4.06
N ALA A 123 11.99 -12.48 -2.85
CA ALA A 123 13.36 -12.95 -2.63
C ALA A 123 13.66 -14.23 -3.43
N LYS A 124 12.84 -15.28 -3.24
CA LYS A 124 12.99 -16.56 -3.96
C LYS A 124 12.88 -16.40 -5.47
N LYS A 125 12.04 -15.48 -5.95
CA LYS A 125 11.91 -15.20 -7.37
C LYS A 125 13.13 -14.49 -7.94
N SER A 126 13.71 -13.54 -7.22
CA SER A 126 14.93 -12.84 -7.65
C SER A 126 16.11 -13.81 -7.86
N GLU A 127 16.23 -14.82 -7.00
CA GLU A 127 17.25 -15.88 -7.13
C GLU A 127 17.08 -16.74 -8.39
N GLN A 128 15.86 -16.89 -8.92
CA GLN A 128 15.60 -17.65 -10.15
C GLN A 128 16.02 -16.91 -11.43
N PHE A 129 16.24 -15.60 -11.34
CA PHE A 129 16.62 -14.75 -12.48
C PHE A 129 18.06 -14.21 -12.37
N ARG A 130 18.81 -14.61 -11.33
CA ARG A 130 20.27 -14.48 -11.27
C ARG A 130 20.94 -15.69 -11.94
#